data_AF-A0A3C1PCN4-F1
#
_entry.id   AF-A0A3C1PCN4-F1
#
_cell.length_a   1.000
_cell.length_b   1.000
_cell.length_c   1.000
_cell.angle_alpha   90.00
_cell.angle_beta   90.00
_cell.angle_gamma   90.00
#
_symmetry.space_group_name_H-M   'P 1'
#
loop_
_entity.id
_entity.type
_entity.pdbx_description
1 polymer ?
#
loop_
_entity_poly.entity_id
_entity_poly.type
_entity_poly.pdbx_seq_one_letter_code
_entity_poly.pdbx_strand_id
1 'polypeptide(L)'
;MSQQLIDSLSKKFKSSSNKKQTKYTLKFDHKKLDTDMLNEVKFYLGTDSNKKALEAIFSNLASDEISKERSIYHFASHDYLDRLYELSLYSKGESKIYIPSLILIATSNLINEKYKNLDFKSVEDVINYLIQVYYDKINYLWNPE
;
A
#
# COMPACT_ATOMS: atom_id res chain seq x y z
N MET A 1 -5.95 -11.28 -17.16
CA MET A 1 -6.03 -9.79 -17.10
C MET A 1 -4.76 -9.23 -17.71
N SER A 2 -4.87 -8.46 -18.78
CA SER A 2 -3.85 -8.41 -19.83
C SER A 2 -2.69 -7.46 -19.53
N GLN A 3 -1.47 -7.95 -19.75
CA GLN A 3 -0.21 -7.20 -19.77
C GLN A 3 -0.32 -5.85 -20.51
N GLN A 4 -1.18 -5.80 -21.52
CA GLN A 4 -1.47 -4.61 -22.33
C GLN A 4 -2.04 -3.44 -21.52
N LEU A 5 -2.80 -3.70 -20.46
CA LEU A 5 -3.37 -2.67 -19.60
C LEU A 5 -2.26 -2.05 -18.72
N ILE A 6 -1.35 -2.88 -18.21
CA ILE A 6 -0.15 -2.45 -17.48
C ILE A 6 0.79 -1.64 -18.40
N ASP A 7 0.96 -2.08 -19.64
CA ASP A 7 1.82 -1.42 -20.64
C ASP A 7 1.23 -0.08 -21.13
N SER A 8 -0.09 0.01 -21.24
CA SER A 8 -0.79 1.25 -21.62
C SER A 8 -0.71 2.30 -20.52
N LEU A 9 -0.93 1.89 -19.26
CA LEU A 9 -0.80 2.78 -18.10
C LEU A 9 0.65 3.26 -17.94
N SER A 10 1.63 2.37 -18.09
CA SER A 10 3.05 2.73 -18.00
C SER A 10 3.55 3.65 -19.14
N LYS A 11 2.88 3.65 -20.31
CA LYS A 11 3.20 4.54 -21.44
C LYS A 11 2.65 5.97 -21.28
N LYS A 12 1.52 6.17 -20.60
CA LYS A 12 0.95 7.51 -20.38
C LYS A 12 1.54 8.27 -19.20
N PHE A 13 2.05 7.58 -18.19
CA PHE A 13 2.87 8.19 -17.12
C PHE A 13 4.25 8.68 -17.61
N LYS A 14 4.47 8.76 -18.94
CA LYS A 14 5.77 9.07 -19.54
C LYS A 14 6.11 10.53 -19.77
N SER A 15 5.18 11.46 -19.58
CA SER A 15 5.36 12.86 -20.01
C SER A 15 5.62 13.88 -18.91
N SER A 16 5.69 13.50 -17.63
CA SER A 16 6.04 14.42 -16.54
C SER A 16 7.43 14.11 -15.97
N SER A 17 8.25 15.15 -15.85
CA SER A 17 9.64 15.13 -15.44
C SER A 17 9.82 14.76 -13.97
N ASN A 18 9.94 13.46 -13.69
CA ASN A 18 10.77 12.89 -12.64
C ASN A 18 10.97 11.41 -12.99
N LYS A 19 12.17 10.87 -12.78
CA LYS A 19 12.54 9.50 -13.17
C LYS A 19 11.43 8.51 -12.73
N LYS A 20 10.83 7.82 -13.70
CA LYS A 20 9.80 6.79 -13.50
C LYS A 20 10.31 5.66 -12.62
N GLN A 21 10.21 5.83 -11.31
CA GLN A 21 10.11 4.68 -10.45
C GLN A 21 8.73 4.07 -10.72
N THR A 22 8.71 3.02 -11.55
CA THR A 22 7.53 2.16 -11.75
C THR A 22 7.28 1.27 -10.52
N LYS A 23 8.29 1.15 -9.66
CA LYS A 23 8.27 0.45 -8.38
C LYS A 23 8.96 1.31 -7.33
N TYR A 24 8.36 1.38 -6.16
CA TYR A 24 8.93 1.99 -4.95
C TYR A 24 9.43 0.89 -4.04
N THR A 25 10.59 1.13 -3.42
CA THR A 25 11.10 0.29 -2.34
C THR A 25 10.75 0.98 -1.03
N LEU A 26 9.81 0.41 -0.27
CA LEU A 26 9.52 0.89 1.07
C LEU A 26 10.42 0.16 2.05
N LYS A 27 11.30 0.91 2.71
CA LYS A 27 12.11 0.48 3.85
C LYS A 27 11.36 0.76 5.14
N PHE A 28 11.33 -0.20 6.06
CA PHE A 28 10.64 -0.08 7.33
C PHE A 28 11.30 -0.95 8.41
N ASP A 29 10.99 -0.65 9.67
CA ASP A 29 11.39 -1.42 10.85
C ASP A 29 10.27 -2.38 11.24
N HIS A 30 10.45 -3.67 10.93
CA HIS A 30 9.46 -4.71 11.23
C HIS A 30 9.11 -4.81 12.73
N LYS A 31 9.99 -4.35 13.63
CA LYS A 31 9.74 -4.38 15.08
C LYS A 31 8.71 -3.35 15.53
N LYS A 32 8.41 -2.37 14.70
CA LYS A 32 7.38 -1.35 14.96
C LYS A 32 6.04 -1.68 14.29
N LEU A 33 5.96 -2.81 13.58
CA LEU A 33 4.69 -3.27 13.03
C LEU A 33 3.86 -3.93 14.11
N ASP A 34 2.53 -3.83 13.98
CA ASP A 34 1.60 -4.63 14.78
C ASP A 34 1.77 -6.10 14.41
N THR A 35 2.53 -6.83 15.22
CA THR A 35 2.87 -8.23 14.95
C THR A 35 1.69 -9.16 15.11
N ASP A 36 0.74 -8.84 15.97
CA ASP A 36 -0.38 -9.71 16.28
C ASP A 36 -1.36 -9.71 15.12
N MET A 37 -1.80 -8.52 14.67
CA MET A 37 -2.65 -8.39 13.48
C MET A 37 -1.94 -8.91 12.22
N LEU A 38 -0.65 -8.63 12.06
CA LEU A 38 0.10 -9.11 10.89
C LEU A 38 0.20 -10.63 10.86
N ASN A 39 0.34 -11.29 12.02
CA ASN A 39 0.39 -12.74 12.10
C ASN A 39 -0.97 -13.39 11.77
N GLU A 40 -2.08 -12.79 12.17
CA GLU A 40 -3.42 -13.24 11.76
C GLU A 40 -3.63 -13.06 10.26
N VAL A 41 -3.28 -11.89 9.70
CA VAL A 41 -3.35 -11.66 8.25
C VAL A 41 -2.48 -12.67 7.49
N LYS A 42 -1.28 -12.97 7.98
CA LYS A 42 -0.39 -13.99 7.42
C LYS A 42 -1.01 -15.39 7.43
N PHE A 43 -1.68 -15.75 8.52
CA PHE A 43 -2.40 -17.01 8.63
C PHE A 43 -3.48 -17.11 7.55
N TYR A 44 -4.31 -16.07 7.39
CA TYR A 44 -5.36 -16.05 6.36
C TYR A 44 -4.81 -16.03 4.92
N LEU A 45 -3.66 -15.39 4.69
CA LEU A 45 -2.98 -15.38 3.40
C LEU A 45 -2.15 -16.65 3.13
N GLY A 46 -2.04 -17.56 4.10
CA GLY A 46 -1.23 -18.77 3.99
C GLY A 46 0.25 -18.49 3.76
N THR A 47 0.82 -17.49 4.44
CA THR A 47 2.24 -17.12 4.28
C THR A 47 2.96 -16.80 5.59
N ASP A 48 4.16 -17.36 5.78
CA ASP A 48 5.01 -17.01 6.92
C ASP A 48 5.85 -15.74 6.70
N SER A 49 5.85 -15.19 5.48
CA SER A 49 6.69 -14.06 5.12
C SER A 49 5.97 -12.72 5.31
N ASN A 50 6.47 -11.89 6.23
CA ASN A 50 5.98 -10.52 6.43
C ASN A 50 6.03 -9.73 5.11
N LYS A 51 7.09 -9.89 4.32
CA LYS A 51 7.21 -9.24 3.01
C LYS A 51 6.06 -9.61 2.08
N LYS A 52 5.78 -10.91 1.91
CA LYS A 52 4.70 -11.38 1.03
C LYS A 52 3.34 -10.94 1.54
N ALA A 53 3.12 -10.99 2.85
CA ALA A 53 1.87 -10.52 3.47
C ALA A 53 1.64 -9.03 3.20
N LEU A 54 2.65 -8.19 3.40
CA LEU A 54 2.54 -6.75 3.13
C LEU A 54 2.32 -6.48 1.64
N GLU A 55 3.08 -7.11 0.74
CA GLU A 55 2.87 -6.96 -0.71
C GLU A 55 1.45 -7.37 -1.14
N ALA A 56 0.88 -8.40 -0.52
CA ALA A 56 -0.49 -8.84 -0.76
C ALA A 56 -1.53 -7.86 -0.19
N ILE A 57 -1.35 -7.35 1.03
CA ILE A 57 -2.20 -6.32 1.64
C ILE A 57 -2.31 -5.12 0.70
N PHE A 58 -1.17 -4.55 0.28
CA PHE A 58 -1.15 -3.41 -0.63
C PHE A 58 -1.85 -3.71 -1.95
N SER A 59 -1.59 -4.88 -2.54
CA SER A 59 -2.17 -5.26 -3.83
C SER A 59 -3.69 -5.45 -3.77
N ASN A 60 -4.18 -6.10 -2.71
CA ASN A 60 -5.60 -6.38 -2.55
C ASN A 60 -6.39 -5.10 -2.26
N LEU A 61 -5.92 -4.27 -1.32
CA LEU A 61 -6.54 -2.98 -1.03
C LEU A 61 -6.52 -2.05 -2.24
N ALA A 62 -5.42 -2.00 -3.00
CA ALA A 62 -5.37 -1.25 -4.25
C ALA A 62 -6.40 -1.76 -5.27
N SER A 63 -6.54 -3.08 -5.41
CA SER A 63 -7.53 -3.68 -6.32
C SER A 63 -8.95 -3.30 -5.93
N ASP A 64 -9.27 -3.32 -4.64
CA ASP A 64 -10.57 -2.92 -4.10
C ASP A 64 -10.87 -1.45 -4.43
N GLU A 65 -9.93 -0.56 -4.16
CA GLU A 65 -10.09 0.86 -4.43
C GLU A 65 -10.25 1.15 -5.92
N ILE A 66 -9.43 0.53 -6.78
CA ILE A 66 -9.54 0.66 -8.24
C ILE A 66 -10.93 0.23 -8.72
N SER A 67 -11.51 -0.80 -8.09
CA SER A 67 -12.84 -1.28 -8.45
C SER A 67 -13.95 -0.27 -8.11
N LYS A 68 -13.78 0.54 -7.06
CA LYS A 68 -14.72 1.59 -6.64
C LYS A 68 -14.65 2.81 -7.56
N GLU A 69 -13.45 3.32 -7.82
CA GLU A 69 -13.21 4.59 -8.53
C GLU A 69 -13.18 4.45 -10.06
N ARG A 70 -13.24 3.21 -10.57
CA ARG A 70 -13.13 2.84 -12.01
C ARG A 70 -11.83 3.25 -12.70
N SER A 71 -11.01 4.12 -12.10
CA SER A 71 -9.76 4.63 -12.68
C SER A 71 -8.80 5.18 -11.62
N ILE A 72 -7.52 4.84 -11.76
CA ILE A 72 -6.41 5.32 -10.92
C ILE A 72 -6.17 6.83 -10.98
N TYR A 73 -6.77 7.53 -11.96
CA TYR A 73 -6.60 8.97 -12.14
C TYR A 73 -7.52 9.81 -11.24
N HIS A 74 -8.50 9.19 -10.57
CA HIS A 74 -9.37 9.85 -9.59
C HIS A 74 -8.80 9.83 -8.16
N PHE A 75 -7.67 9.15 -7.95
CA PHE A 75 -7.03 9.05 -6.64
C PHE A 75 -6.31 10.33 -6.28
N ALA A 76 -6.43 10.72 -5.01
CA ALA A 76 -5.77 11.91 -4.51
C ALA A 76 -4.23 11.73 -4.48
N SER A 77 -3.63 12.43 -5.45
CA SER A 77 -2.29 13.00 -5.66
C SER A 77 -1.00 12.21 -5.40
N HIS A 78 -0.02 12.53 -6.24
CA HIS A 78 1.40 12.18 -6.12
C HIS A 78 2.02 12.62 -4.78
N ASP A 79 1.43 13.60 -4.07
CA ASP A 79 1.93 14.07 -2.78
C ASP A 79 1.95 12.94 -1.73
N TYR A 80 1.01 12.00 -1.81
CA TYR A 80 1.03 10.80 -0.98
C TYR A 80 2.25 9.91 -1.26
N LEU A 81 2.60 9.72 -2.55
CA LEU A 81 3.77 8.93 -2.91
C LEU A 81 5.07 9.57 -2.43
N ASP A 82 5.19 10.89 -2.62
CA ASP A 82 6.39 11.64 -2.22
C ASP A 82 6.52 11.62 -0.69
N ARG A 83 5.43 11.87 0.04
CA ARG A 83 5.42 11.78 1.51
C ARG A 83 5.73 10.36 2.01
N LEU A 84 5.13 9.33 1.41
CA LEU A 84 5.40 7.94 1.78
C LEU A 84 6.87 7.56 1.51
N TYR A 85 7.43 8.04 0.41
CA TYR A 85 8.83 7.86 0.07
C TYR A 85 9.75 8.56 1.07
N GLU A 86 9.46 9.80 1.44
CA GLU A 86 10.20 10.53 2.49
C GLU A 86 10.17 9.78 3.82
N LEU A 87 8.97 9.39 4.30
CA LEU A 87 8.81 8.60 5.52
C LEU A 87 9.63 7.30 5.47
N SER A 88 9.66 6.65 4.30
CA SER A 88 10.46 5.45 4.09
C SER A 88 11.97 5.71 4.13
N LEU A 89 12.45 6.85 3.67
CA LEU A 89 13.87 7.22 3.74
C LEU A 89 14.33 7.45 5.18
N TYR A 90 13.44 7.96 6.04
CA TYR A 90 13.73 8.20 7.46
C TYR A 90 13.61 6.95 8.34
N SER A 91 13.05 5.84 7.83
CA SER A 91 13.05 4.59 8.58
C SER A 91 14.46 4.02 8.69
N LYS A 92 14.84 3.65 9.92
CA LYS A 92 16.13 3.00 10.24
C LYS A 92 16.09 1.48 10.06
N GLY A 93 14.96 0.91 9.65
CA GLY A 93 14.78 -0.53 9.53
C GLY A 93 15.45 -1.13 8.30
N GLU A 94 15.81 -2.41 8.40
CA GLU A 94 16.44 -3.17 7.32
C GLU A 94 15.43 -3.86 6.40
N SER A 95 14.16 -3.93 6.81
CA SER A 95 13.11 -4.63 6.06
C SER A 95 12.68 -3.81 4.85
N LYS A 96 12.42 -4.49 3.73
CA LYS A 96 12.09 -3.84 2.46
C LYS A 96 11.01 -4.62 1.70
N ILE A 97 10.03 -3.88 1.19
CA ILE A 97 9.02 -4.40 0.26
C ILE A 97 9.06 -3.60 -1.05
N TYR A 98 8.74 -4.26 -2.16
CA TYR A 98 8.78 -3.65 -3.48
C TYR A 98 7.36 -3.54 -4.03
N ILE A 99 6.83 -2.32 -4.09
CA ILE A 99 5.44 -2.09 -4.48
C ILE A 99 5.39 -1.23 -5.75
N PRO A 100 4.68 -1.65 -6.80
CA PRO A 100 4.38 -0.80 -7.95
C PRO A 100 3.74 0.52 -7.55
N SER A 101 4.16 1.62 -8.17
CA SER A 101 3.67 2.97 -7.83
C SER A 101 2.17 3.11 -8.01
N LEU A 102 1.60 2.41 -8.99
CA LEU A 102 0.16 2.38 -9.23
C LEU A 102 -0.63 1.75 -8.06
N ILE A 103 -0.06 0.74 -7.42
CA ILE A 103 -0.67 0.10 -6.24
C ILE A 103 -0.64 1.09 -5.07
N LEU A 104 0.49 1.78 -4.87
CA LEU A 104 0.58 2.81 -3.84
C LEU A 104 -0.41 3.96 -4.08
N ILE A 105 -0.51 4.46 -5.33
CA ILE A 105 -1.50 5.50 -5.70
C ILE A 105 -2.92 5.03 -5.42
N ALA A 106 -3.26 3.80 -5.81
CA ALA A 106 -4.60 3.26 -5.57
C ALA A 106 -4.93 3.12 -4.08
N THR A 107 -3.94 2.85 -3.22
CA THR A 107 -4.16 2.87 -1.77
C THR A 107 -4.27 4.28 -1.19
N SER A 108 -3.99 5.34 -1.95
CA SER A 108 -3.93 6.70 -1.39
C SER A 108 -5.28 7.18 -0.87
N ASN A 109 -6.42 6.76 -1.44
CA ASN A 109 -7.73 7.20 -0.96
C ASN A 109 -8.05 6.65 0.44
N LEU A 110 -7.83 5.35 0.69
CA LEU A 110 -7.98 4.74 2.02
C LEU A 110 -7.18 5.49 3.10
N ILE A 111 -6.00 5.93 2.70
CA ILE A 111 -5.06 6.63 3.54
C ILE A 111 -5.45 8.11 3.67
N ASN A 112 -5.90 8.75 2.59
CA ASN A 112 -6.30 10.16 2.52
C ASN A 112 -7.60 10.46 3.29
N GLU A 113 -8.56 9.54 3.27
CA GLU A 113 -9.77 9.61 4.11
C GLU A 113 -9.41 9.73 5.60
N LYS A 114 -8.29 9.11 6.01
CA LYS A 114 -7.74 9.24 7.36
C LYS A 114 -6.77 10.41 7.54
N TYR A 115 -5.96 10.78 6.54
CA TYR A 115 -4.94 11.84 6.65
C TYR A 115 -5.51 13.22 6.98
N LYS A 116 -6.77 13.51 6.64
CA LYS A 116 -7.41 14.76 7.09
C LYS A 116 -7.40 14.90 8.61
N ASN A 117 -7.31 13.79 9.35
CA ASN A 117 -7.42 13.72 10.81
C ASN A 117 -6.21 13.08 11.51
N LEU A 118 -5.26 12.46 10.79
CA LEU A 118 -4.12 11.73 11.36
C LEU A 118 -2.80 12.12 10.69
N ASP A 119 -1.84 12.55 11.51
CA ASP A 119 -0.48 12.89 11.07
C ASP A 119 0.43 11.67 11.20
N PHE A 120 0.60 10.93 10.11
CA PHE A 120 1.52 9.79 10.06
C PHE A 120 2.96 10.30 10.23
N LYS A 121 3.63 9.81 11.28
CA LYS A 121 5.00 10.23 11.67
C LYS A 121 6.06 9.31 11.09
N SER A 122 5.67 8.12 10.65
CA SER A 122 6.55 7.09 10.13
C SER A 122 5.87 6.27 9.03
N VAL A 123 6.66 5.57 8.22
CA VAL A 123 6.13 4.65 7.20
C VAL A 123 5.45 3.44 7.85
N GLU A 124 5.90 3.05 9.04
CA GLU A 124 5.32 1.97 9.83
C GLU A 124 3.90 2.31 10.28
N ASP A 125 3.60 3.58 10.59
CA ASP A 125 2.23 4.02 10.90
C ASP A 125 1.29 3.78 9.71
N VAL A 126 1.76 4.05 8.49
CA VAL A 126 0.99 3.81 7.25
C VAL A 126 0.80 2.31 7.04
N ILE A 127 1.86 1.52 7.19
CA ILE A 127 1.81 0.06 7.01
C ILE A 127 0.86 -0.57 8.03
N ASN A 128 0.93 -0.18 9.31
CA ASN A 128 0.05 -0.67 10.38
C ASN A 128 -1.41 -0.35 10.11
N TYR A 129 -1.70 0.85 9.62
CA TYR A 129 -3.07 1.18 9.26
C TYR A 129 -3.59 0.34 8.09
N LEU A 130 -2.77 0.07 7.07
CA LEU A 130 -3.17 -0.82 5.98
C LEU A 130 -3.34 -2.28 6.45
N ILE A 131 -2.49 -2.76 7.39
CA ILE A 131 -2.68 -4.05 8.06
C ILE A 131 -4.05 -4.07 8.74
N GLN A 132 -4.38 -3.04 9.54
CA GLN A 132 -5.65 -2.95 10.25
C GLN A 132 -6.85 -2.97 9.28
N VAL A 133 -6.86 -2.14 8.24
CA VAL A 133 -7.97 -2.09 7.27
C VAL A 133 -8.17 -3.45 6.60
N TYR A 134 -7.08 -4.11 6.22
CA TYR A 134 -7.15 -5.42 5.58
C TYR A 134 -7.58 -6.51 6.57
N TYR A 135 -7.10 -6.44 7.81
CA TYR A 135 -7.49 -7.32 8.91
C TYR A 135 -8.99 -7.23 9.20
N ASP A 136 -9.52 -6.02 9.38
CA ASP A 136 -10.94 -5.77 9.63
C ASP A 136 -11.79 -6.31 8.47
N LYS A 137 -11.31 -6.16 7.23
CA LYS A 137 -11.98 -6.72 6.05
C LYS A 137 -12.00 -8.24 6.03
N ILE A 138 -10.89 -8.89 6.37
CA ILE A 138 -10.85 -10.35 6.50
C ILE A 138 -11.82 -10.80 7.59
N ASN A 139 -11.76 -10.19 8.77
CA ASN A 139 -12.60 -10.54 9.90
C ASN A 139 -14.09 -10.42 9.58
N TYR A 140 -14.51 -9.37 8.87
CA TYR A 140 -15.89 -9.23 8.41
C TYR A 140 -16.35 -10.39 7.51
N LEU A 141 -15.46 -10.97 6.69
CA LEU A 141 -15.77 -12.11 5.83
C LEU A 141 -15.91 -13.42 6.60
N TRP A 142 -15.15 -13.60 7.67
CA TRP A 142 -15.16 -14.82 8.49
C TRP A 142 -16.17 -14.76 9.64
N ASN A 143 -16.47 -13.56 10.14
CA ASN A 143 -17.40 -13.28 11.23
C ASN A 143 -18.30 -12.09 10.85
N PRO A 144 -19.24 -12.25 9.90
CA PRO A 144 -20.22 -11.20 9.61
C PRO A 144 -21.20 -11.09 10.78
N GLU A 145 -21.17 -9.97 11.51
CA GLU A 145 -22.24 -9.61 12.46
C GLU A 145 -23.53 -9.18 11.73
#